data_AF-A0A7X7H250-F1
#
_entry.id   AF-A0A7X7H250-F1
#
_cell.length_a   1.000
_cell.length_b   1.000
_cell.length_c   1.000
_cell.angle_alpha   90.00
_cell.angle_beta   90.00
_cell.angle_gamma   90.00
#
_symmetry.space_group_name_H-M   'P 1'
#
loop_
_entity.id
_entity.type
_entity.pdbx_description
1 polymer ?
#
loop_
_entity_poly.entity_id
_entity_poly.type
_entity_poly.pdbx_seq_one_letter_code
_entity_poly.pdbx_strand_id
1 'polypeptide(L)' 'MQFLYFLISLFVILADQGLKSYIVANYTIGEVHQVIPGILSFNYLQNNGAAWNILTGQM' A
#
# COMPACT_ATOMS: atom_id res chain seq x y z
N MET A 1 -14.54 -13.62 -20.64
CA MET A 1 -14.56 -13.54 -19.16
C MET A 1 -13.15 -13.59 -18.56
N GLN A 2 -12.33 -14.60 -18.83
CA GLN A 2 -10.96 -14.70 -18.29
C GLN A 2 -10.05 -13.50 -18.63
N PHE A 3 -10.11 -13.00 -19.86
CA PHE A 3 -9.35 -11.81 -20.28
C PHE A 3 -9.71 -10.55 -19.47
N LEU A 4 -11.01 -10.35 -19.19
CA LEU A 4 -11.47 -9.25 -18.36
C LEU A 4 -10.89 -9.35 -16.94
N TYR A 5 -10.87 -10.55 -16.36
CA TYR A 5 -10.26 -10.76 -15.05
C TYR A 5 -8.76 -10.46 -15.05
N PHE A 6 -8.03 -10.85 -16.10
CA PHE A 6 -6.62 -10.50 -16.20
C PHE A 6 -6.37 -8.99 -16.28
N LEU A 7 -7.20 -8.25 -17.03
CA LEU A 7 -7.09 -6.80 -17.08
C LEU A 7 -7.37 -6.15 -15.72
N ILE A 8 -8.38 -6.64 -14.99
CA ILE A 8 -8.70 -6.16 -13.64
C ILE A 8 -7.54 -6.46 -12.69
N SER A 9 -7.01 -7.68 -12.69
CA SER A 9 -5.86 -8.07 -11.86
C SER A 9 -4.63 -7.23 -12.17
N LEU A 10 -4.33 -7.00 -13.45
CA LEU A 10 -3.21 -6.15 -13.87
C LEU A 10 -3.40 -4.71 -13.36
N PHE A 11 -4.59 -4.15 -13.51
CA PHE A 11 -4.90 -2.81 -13.00
C PHE A 11 -4.70 -2.72 -11.48
N VAL A 12 -5.18 -3.71 -10.72
CA VAL A 12 -5.01 -3.75 -9.25
C VAL A 12 -3.54 -3.82 -8.86
N ILE A 13 -2.73 -4.65 -9.54
CA ILE A 13 -1.30 -4.76 -9.27
C ILE A 13 -0.59 -3.43 -9.56
N LEU A 14 -0.90 -2.79 -10.69
CA LEU A 14 -0.30 -1.51 -11.06
C LEU A 14 -0.68 -0.39 -10.08
N ALA A 15 -1.94 -0.38 -9.61
CA ALA A 15 -2.39 0.57 -8.60
C ALA A 15 -1.71 0.35 -7.25
N ASP A 16 -1.60 -0.91 -6.80
CA ASP A 16 -0.92 -1.28 -5.54
C ASP A 16 0.56 -0.88 -5.55
N GLN A 17 1.29 -1.29 -6.58
CA GLN A 17 2.73 -1.00 -6.69
C GLN A 17 3.00 0.47 -6.98
N GLY A 18 2.15 1.13 -7.76
CA GLY A 18 2.24 2.56 -8.04
C GLY A 18 2.06 3.40 -6.78
N LEU A 19 1.04 3.10 -5.97
CA LEU A 19 0.82 3.81 -4.70
C LEU A 19 1.98 3.57 -3.72
N LYS A 20 2.44 2.33 -3.55
CA LYS A 20 3.60 2.02 -2.70
C LYS A 20 4.85 2.80 -3.12
N SER A 21 5.13 2.82 -4.42
CA SER A 21 6.28 3.55 -4.97
C SER A 21 6.17 5.05 -4.72
N TYR A 22 4.97 5.63 -4.89
CA TYR A 22 4.71 7.03 -4.58
C TYR A 22 4.97 7.35 -3.10
N ILE A 23 4.47 6.53 -2.17
CA ILE A 23 4.68 6.74 -0.73
C ILE A 23 6.17 6.67 -0.38
N VAL A 24 6.88 5.63 -0.81
CA VAL A 24 8.31 5.46 -0.52
C VAL A 24 9.17 6.62 -1.05
N ALA A 25 8.81 7.18 -2.21
CA ALA A 25 9.57 8.25 -2.84
C ALA A 25 9.31 9.65 -2.25
N ASN A 26 8.16 9.86 -1.59
CA ASN A 26 7.72 11.20 -1.18
C ASN A 26 7.54 11.39 0.34
N TYR A 27 7.57 10.31 1.12
CA TYR A 27 7.31 10.34 2.56
C TYR A 27 8.51 9.81 3.34
N THR A 28 8.67 10.29 4.57
CA THR A 28 9.54 9.69 5.58
C THR A 28 8.79 8.63 6.40
N ILE A 29 9.49 7.64 6.96
CA ILE A 29 8.84 6.58 7.74
C ILE A 29 8.13 7.19 8.96
N GLY A 30 6.85 6.85 9.13
CA GLY A 30 5.98 7.40 10.18
C GLY A 30 5.33 8.73 9.83
N GLU A 31 5.63 9.31 8.67
CA GLU A 31 4.98 10.53 8.20
C GLU A 31 3.52 10.30 7.87
N VAL A 32 2.67 11.22 8.29
CA VAL A 32 1.22 11.21 8.06
C VAL A 32 0.83 12.48 7.32
N HIS A 33 0.21 12.32 6.15
CA HIS A 33 -0.38 13.41 5.38
C HIS A 33 -1.87 13.17 5.25
N GLN A 34 -2.66 14.09 5.80
CA GLN A 34 -4.11 14.07 5.70
C GLN A 34 -4.57 14.43 4.28
N VAL A 35 -5.32 13.53 3.65
CA VAL A 35 -5.87 13.73 2.29
C VAL A 35 -7.31 14.22 2.38
N ILE A 36 -8.11 13.58 3.23
CA ILE A 36 -9.49 14.00 3.54
C ILE A 36 -9.60 14.18 5.05
N PRO A 37 -9.85 15.41 5.54
CA PRO A 37 -9.92 15.69 6.97
C PRO A 37 -10.85 14.76 7.73
N GLY A 38 -10.30 14.08 8.75
CA GLY A 38 -11.02 13.16 9.62
C GLY A 38 -11.44 11.82 8.99
N ILE A 39 -11.09 11.56 7.73
CA ILE A 39 -11.54 10.37 6.99
C ILE A 39 -10.37 9.56 6.44
N LEU A 40 -9.43 10.21 5.74
CA LEU A 40 -8.36 9.52 5.02
C LEU A 40 -7.04 10.27 5.15
N SER A 41 -5.99 9.53 5.52
CA SER A 41 -4.61 9.98 5.50
C SER A 41 -3.74 8.96 4.79
N PHE A 42 -2.73 9.45 4.09
CA PHE A 42 -1.60 8.63 3.68
C PHE A 42 -0.58 8.58 4.81
N ASN A 43 -0.09 7.39 5.10
CA ASN A 43 0.90 7.12 6.13
C ASN A 43 1.95 6.17 5.57
N TYR A 44 3.23 6.52 5.74
CA TYR A 44 4.30 5.59 5.43
C TYR A 44 4.62 4.68 6.61
N LEU A 45 3.95 3.53 6.64
CA LEU A 45 4.20 2.43 7.57
C LEU A 45 4.88 1.26 6.86
N GLN A 46 5.85 0.63 7.53
CA GLN A 46 6.46 -0.62 7.09
C GLN A 46 5.97 -1.76 7.99
N ASN A 47 5.29 -2.75 7.41
CA ASN A 47 4.87 -3.97 8.09
C ASN A 47 5.81 -5.11 7.66
N ASN A 48 6.66 -5.56 8.58
CA ASN A 48 7.65 -6.62 8.34
C ASN A 48 7.15 -8.02 8.76
N GLY A 49 5.85 -8.15 9.00
CA GLY A 49 5.17 -9.42 9.26
C GLY A 49 3.81 -9.49 8.54
N ALA A 50 2.96 -10.42 8.95
CA ALA A 50 1.59 -10.53 8.45
C ALA A 50 0.67 -9.42 9.04
N ALA A 51 -0.65 -9.62 9.00
CA ALA A 51 -1.58 -8.73 9.69
C ALA A 51 -1.17 -8.53 11.17
N TRP A 52 -1.20 -7.29 11.66
CA TRP A 52 -0.80 -6.95 13.04
C TRP A 52 0.66 -7.30 13.42
N ASN A 53 1.60 -7.39 12.46
CA ASN A 53 3.00 -7.77 12.70
C ASN A 53 3.20 -9.16 13.38
N ILE A 54 2.19 -10.04 13.40
CA ILE A 54 2.19 -11.29 14.22
C ILE A 54 3.21 -12.35 13.80
N LEU A 55 3.89 -12.16 12.66
CA LEU A 55 4.90 -13.07 12.11
C LEU A 55 6.15 -12.29 11.68
N THR A 56 6.57 -11.30 12.47
CA THR A 56 7.77 -10.51 12.17
C THR A 56 9.00 -11.41 12.08
N GLY A 57 9.81 -11.25 11.04
CA GLY A 57 11.03 -12.05 10.83
C GLY A 57 10.77 -13.50 10.42
N GLN A 58 9.53 -13.87 10.12
CA GLN A 58 9.19 -15.14 9.49
C GLN A 58 9.11 -14.90 7.97
N MET A 59 10.26 -15.04 7.31
CA MET A 59 10.40 -15.14 5.85
C MET A 59 11.32 -16.30 5.52
#